data_AF-A0A8J8NPM3-F1
#
_entry.id   AF-A0A8J8NPM3-F1
#
_cell.length_a   1.000
_cell.length_b   1.000
_cell.length_c   1.000
_cell.angle_alpha   90.00
_cell.angle_beta   90.00
_cell.angle_gamma   90.00
#
_symmetry.space_group_name_H-M   'P 1'
#
loop_
_entity.id
_entity.type
_entity.pdbx_description
1 polymer ?
#
loop_
_entity_poly.entity_id
_entity_poly.type
_entity_poly.pdbx_seq_one_letter_code
_entity_poly.pdbx_strand_id
1 'polypeptide(L)'
;MESTSSEQLEREYQEQIVAGQNPMKWPSFNIMGADLAYFIQKIKKGSDFHKKIIRDIIDAPCSATVKLDGTNVGIDNNGLLFGRNTAIPDGQNYQKTPIHALTKGYGEKIQRVFDVLQKSISSPLFKIMVYGELMFQQKHDYTDSSIFKKWFCFGVVLKAINKDVNEQMAEELRAAGYSSIAKEEVVVISPNDHLFSMFKELDIPTVADYRPVAIPADRWNTGYLVPTFPSLHAFLDSDWCNQYFLNPETGALGEGMVVTTALNGDLYKLKHGGEDCGNTPDRVWEAIEFLKTVPEMDKELAVFSAFERIMKARYREVEKPKKADPQPKAAASAVDEEAQKAWVSALTKEDDLDDLFARGEKNNLTKRLVNQIKEDLVKDYGVDEKAAMGRSTKFVNATIGKLYGEWTKKQQAK
;
A
#
# COMPACT_ATOMS: atom_id res chain seq x y z
N MET A 1 -6.33 34.29 -14.34
CA MET A 1 -6.78 32.90 -14.07
C MET A 1 -8.21 33.01 -13.60
N GLU A 2 -9.16 32.40 -14.31
CA GLU A 2 -10.56 32.37 -13.89
C GLU A 2 -10.66 31.52 -12.63
N SER A 3 -11.26 32.08 -11.56
CA SER A 3 -11.53 31.32 -10.34
C SER A 3 -12.56 30.25 -10.67
N THR A 4 -12.19 28.96 -10.56
CA THR A 4 -13.16 27.86 -10.61
C THR A 4 -14.22 28.08 -9.53
N SER A 5 -15.50 28.04 -9.89
CA SER A 5 -16.58 28.18 -8.91
C SER A 5 -16.74 26.90 -8.08
N SER A 6 -17.22 27.03 -6.85
CA SER A 6 -17.54 25.86 -6.00
C SER A 6 -18.55 24.92 -6.65
N GLU A 7 -19.46 25.45 -7.47
CA GLU A 7 -20.46 24.66 -8.21
C GLU A 7 -19.81 23.79 -9.29
N GLN A 8 -18.80 24.33 -9.99
CA GLN A 8 -18.05 23.56 -10.98
C GLN A 8 -17.28 22.41 -10.31
N LEU A 9 -16.62 22.68 -9.18
CA LEU A 9 -15.92 21.65 -8.42
C LEU A 9 -16.87 20.55 -7.92
N GLU A 10 -18.05 20.93 -7.45
CA GLU A 10 -19.07 19.96 -7.02
C GLU A 10 -19.53 19.10 -8.20
N ARG A 11 -19.79 19.70 -9.37
CA ARG A 11 -20.15 18.94 -10.58
C ARG A 11 -19.06 17.94 -10.96
N GLU A 12 -17.80 18.37 -11.02
CA GLU A 12 -16.65 17.50 -11.35
C GLU A 12 -16.45 16.38 -10.32
N TYR A 13 -16.74 16.66 -9.04
CA TYR A 13 -16.70 15.66 -7.96
C TYR A 13 -17.78 14.60 -8.14
N GLN A 14 -19.02 15.02 -8.41
CA GLN A 14 -20.15 14.12 -8.65
C GLN A 14 -19.98 13.30 -9.93
N GLU A 15 -19.48 13.88 -11.01
CA GLU A 15 -19.19 13.17 -12.26
C GLU A 15 -18.21 12.01 -12.04
N GLN A 16 -17.17 12.20 -11.24
CA GLN A 16 -16.23 11.14 -10.89
C GLN A 16 -16.88 10.03 -10.06
N ILE A 17 -17.74 10.39 -9.11
CA ILE A 17 -18.50 9.41 -8.31
C ILE A 17 -19.41 8.57 -9.21
N VAL A 18 -20.18 9.21 -10.10
CA VAL A 18 -21.07 8.54 -11.05
C VAL A 18 -20.27 7.61 -11.98
N ALA A 19 -19.05 8.00 -12.36
CA ALA A 19 -18.12 7.16 -13.10
C ALA A 19 -17.48 6.02 -12.27
N GLY A 20 -17.84 5.88 -10.99
CA GLY A 20 -17.32 4.86 -10.08
C GLY A 20 -15.88 5.13 -9.62
N GLN A 21 -15.38 6.36 -9.76
CA GLN A 21 -14.00 6.73 -9.47
C GLN A 21 -13.86 7.34 -8.07
N ASN A 22 -12.66 7.26 -7.50
CA ASN A 22 -12.29 8.03 -6.31
C ASN A 22 -11.78 9.43 -6.72
N PRO A 23 -12.48 10.52 -6.35
CA PRO A 23 -12.14 11.89 -6.74
C PRO A 23 -11.01 12.53 -5.94
N MET A 24 -10.60 11.97 -4.80
CA MET A 24 -9.58 12.54 -3.91
C MET A 24 -8.57 11.48 -3.44
N LYS A 25 -7.98 10.77 -4.40
CA LYS A 25 -7.08 9.66 -4.14
C LYS A 25 -5.95 10.02 -3.18
N TRP A 26 -5.72 9.13 -2.21
CA TRP A 26 -4.52 9.17 -1.37
C TRP A 26 -3.26 9.02 -2.24
N PRO A 27 -2.26 9.90 -2.12
CA PRO A 27 -1.05 9.80 -2.92
C PRO A 27 -0.18 8.61 -2.49
N SER A 28 0.61 8.09 -3.43
CA SER A 28 1.57 7.02 -3.14
C SER A 28 2.60 7.48 -2.10
N PHE A 29 2.92 6.60 -1.15
CA PHE A 29 4.04 6.82 -0.22
C PHE A 29 5.39 6.73 -0.95
N ASN A 30 6.33 7.56 -0.52
CA ASN A 30 7.74 7.44 -0.87
C ASN A 30 8.31 6.13 -0.29
N ILE A 31 9.20 5.44 -1.01
CA ILE A 31 9.95 4.28 -0.53
C ILE A 31 11.26 4.79 0.08
N MET A 32 11.34 4.82 1.42
CA MET A 32 12.42 5.51 2.15
C MET A 32 13.82 5.21 1.60
N GLY A 33 14.21 3.93 1.53
CA GLY A 33 15.54 3.55 1.06
C GLY A 33 15.83 3.95 -0.40
N ALA A 34 14.83 3.85 -1.28
CA ALA A 34 15.01 4.14 -2.69
C ALA A 34 15.04 5.65 -2.98
N ASP A 35 14.17 6.42 -2.32
CA ASP A 35 14.08 7.87 -2.52
C ASP A 35 15.26 8.60 -1.88
N LEU A 36 15.73 8.16 -0.71
CA LEU A 36 16.95 8.72 -0.14
C LEU A 36 18.19 8.32 -0.94
N ALA A 37 18.26 7.10 -1.48
CA ALA A 37 19.37 6.68 -2.34
C ALA A 37 19.45 7.53 -3.62
N TYR A 38 18.31 7.98 -4.16
CA TYR A 38 18.29 8.92 -5.28
C TYR A 38 19.02 10.23 -4.95
N PHE A 39 18.86 10.78 -3.74
CA PHE A 39 19.61 11.96 -3.32
C PHE A 39 21.11 11.70 -3.24
N ILE A 40 21.52 10.54 -2.72
CA ILE A 40 22.94 10.12 -2.71
C ILE A 40 23.51 10.06 -4.13
N GLN A 41 22.76 9.52 -5.10
CA GLN A 41 23.19 9.49 -6.50
C GLN A 41 23.37 10.90 -7.10
N LYS A 42 22.57 11.89 -6.68
CA LYS A 42 22.74 13.29 -7.08
C LYS A 42 23.94 13.95 -6.40
N ILE A 43 24.18 13.64 -5.13
CA ILE A 43 25.34 14.12 -4.38
C ILE A 43 26.64 13.59 -4.98
N LYS A 44 26.68 12.31 -5.38
CA LYS A 44 27.80 11.72 -6.14
C LYS A 44 28.11 12.47 -7.44
N LYS A 45 27.14 13.20 -8.00
CA LYS A 45 27.29 14.06 -9.19
C LYS A 45 27.59 15.53 -8.84
N GLY A 46 27.95 15.82 -7.58
CA GLY A 46 28.32 17.16 -7.12
C GLY A 46 27.16 18.07 -6.71
N SER A 47 25.99 17.52 -6.35
CA SER A 47 24.84 18.36 -6.00
C SER A 47 24.74 18.68 -4.51
N ASP A 48 25.21 19.87 -4.12
CA ASP A 48 25.09 20.39 -2.75
C ASP A 48 23.65 20.64 -2.31
N PHE A 49 22.77 20.99 -3.24
CA PHE A 49 21.34 21.14 -2.98
C PHE A 49 20.72 19.84 -2.43
N HIS A 50 21.01 18.70 -3.07
CA HIS A 50 20.53 17.40 -2.58
C HIS A 50 21.22 16.96 -1.29
N LYS A 51 22.48 17.38 -1.08
CA LYS A 51 23.19 17.19 0.21
C LYS A 51 22.48 17.93 1.35
N LYS A 52 22.00 19.15 1.10
CA LYS A 52 21.20 19.89 2.07
C LYS A 52 19.85 19.20 2.33
N ILE A 53 19.11 18.82 1.28
CA ILE A 53 17.80 18.16 1.43
C ILE A 53 17.90 16.89 2.26
N ILE A 54 18.85 16.00 1.96
CA ILE A 54 18.93 14.73 2.68
C ILE A 54 19.27 14.95 4.17
N ARG A 55 20.10 15.94 4.49
CA ARG A 55 20.41 16.32 5.87
C ARG A 55 19.20 16.88 6.58
N ASP A 56 18.47 17.78 5.94
CA ASP A 56 17.24 18.34 6.50
C ASP A 56 16.22 17.21 6.80
N ILE A 57 16.07 16.22 5.91
CA ILE A 57 15.19 15.07 6.13
C ILE A 57 15.68 14.18 7.28
N ILE A 58 16.99 13.89 7.34
CA ILE A 58 17.58 13.03 8.37
C ILE A 58 17.48 13.68 9.76
N ASP A 59 17.63 15.00 9.82
CA ASP A 59 17.66 15.78 11.06
C ASP A 59 16.27 16.17 11.54
N ALA A 60 15.28 16.17 10.65
CA ALA A 60 13.92 16.55 10.98
C ALA A 60 13.26 15.57 11.95
N PRO A 61 12.52 16.07 12.96
CA PRO A 61 11.68 15.25 13.81
C PRO A 61 10.73 14.39 12.99
N CYS A 62 10.41 13.20 13.48
CA CYS A 62 9.54 12.28 12.77
C CYS A 62 8.58 11.54 13.70
N SER A 63 7.51 11.03 13.12
CA SER A 63 6.55 10.12 13.75
C SER A 63 6.53 8.80 13.00
N ALA A 64 6.35 7.69 13.69
CA ALA A 64 6.30 6.37 13.07
C ALA A 64 5.03 5.61 13.44
N THR A 65 4.37 5.01 12.45
CA THR A 65 3.23 4.10 12.64
C THR A 65 3.52 2.77 11.99
N VAL A 66 2.84 1.70 12.44
CA VAL A 66 2.87 0.43 11.72
C VAL A 66 2.16 0.59 10.38
N LYS A 67 2.75 0.01 9.32
CA LYS A 67 2.08 -0.15 8.03
C LYS A 67 1.26 -1.43 8.08
N LEU A 68 -0.03 -1.30 8.30
CA LEU A 68 -0.96 -2.43 8.28
C LEU A 68 -1.15 -2.97 6.83
N ASP A 69 -1.33 -4.28 6.69
CA ASP A 69 -1.59 -4.98 5.41
C ASP A 69 -3.09 -5.23 5.26
N GLY A 70 -3.83 -4.19 4.86
CA GLY A 70 -5.26 -4.23 4.63
C GLY A 70 -5.61 -3.73 3.24
N THR A 71 -6.66 -2.92 3.14
CA THR A 71 -6.94 -2.13 1.95
C THR A 71 -7.27 -0.70 2.32
N ASN A 72 -6.87 0.24 1.47
CA ASN A 72 -7.13 1.65 1.67
C ASN A 72 -8.63 1.95 1.47
N VAL A 73 -9.24 2.61 2.47
CA VAL A 73 -10.61 3.13 2.41
C VAL A 73 -10.62 4.58 2.91
N GLY A 74 -11.15 5.47 2.07
CA GLY A 74 -11.44 6.86 2.39
C GLY A 74 -12.92 7.10 2.66
N ILE A 75 -13.22 8.04 3.55
CA ILE A 75 -14.57 8.49 3.88
C ILE A 75 -14.59 10.01 3.78
N ASP A 76 -15.53 10.58 3.03
CA ASP A 76 -15.67 12.04 2.92
C ASP A 76 -16.57 12.61 4.04
N ASN A 77 -16.71 13.94 4.09
CA ASN A 77 -17.59 14.60 5.07
C ASN A 77 -19.09 14.40 4.84
N ASN A 78 -19.50 13.82 3.72
CA ASN A 78 -20.87 13.38 3.48
C ASN A 78 -21.08 11.90 3.87
N GLY A 79 -20.03 11.21 4.32
CA GLY A 79 -20.07 9.78 4.66
C GLY A 79 -19.95 8.84 3.46
N LEU A 80 -19.65 9.36 2.27
CA LEU A 80 -19.41 8.55 1.08
C LEU A 80 -18.10 7.77 1.21
N LEU A 81 -18.12 6.52 0.74
CA LEU A 81 -17.01 5.59 0.88
C LEU A 81 -16.25 5.41 -0.43
N PHE A 82 -14.93 5.35 -0.32
CA PHE A 82 -14.04 5.21 -1.47
C PHE A 82 -12.95 4.19 -1.17
N GLY A 83 -12.71 3.26 -2.09
CA GLY A 83 -11.47 2.49 -2.10
C GLY A 83 -10.32 3.31 -2.67
N ARG A 84 -9.16 2.69 -2.89
CA ARG A 84 -7.98 3.36 -3.48
C ARG A 84 -8.28 4.08 -4.81
N ASN A 85 -9.11 3.48 -5.67
CA ASN A 85 -9.37 3.99 -7.01
C ASN A 85 -10.85 4.18 -7.34
N THR A 86 -11.75 3.64 -6.54
CA THR A 86 -13.17 3.50 -6.89
C THR A 86 -14.07 3.99 -5.79
N ALA A 87 -15.19 4.60 -6.15
CA ALA A 87 -16.30 4.80 -5.21
C ALA A 87 -16.85 3.42 -4.77
N ILE A 88 -17.31 3.32 -3.52
CA ILE A 88 -17.92 2.11 -2.96
C ILE A 88 -19.42 2.40 -2.81
N PRO A 89 -20.28 1.85 -3.68
CA PRO A 89 -21.72 2.13 -3.62
C PRO A 89 -22.36 1.67 -2.31
N ASP A 90 -23.41 2.37 -1.90
CA ASP A 90 -24.21 2.05 -0.72
C ASP A 90 -24.73 0.61 -0.73
N GLY A 91 -24.71 -0.01 0.45
CA GLY A 91 -25.19 -1.39 0.65
C GLY A 91 -24.27 -2.49 0.12
N GLN A 92 -23.14 -2.16 -0.53
CA GLN A 92 -22.18 -3.17 -1.01
C GLN A 92 -21.17 -3.58 0.06
N ASN A 93 -20.71 -4.84 -0.03
CA ASN A 93 -19.53 -5.29 0.70
C ASN A 93 -18.27 -4.80 -0.01
N TYR A 94 -17.26 -4.39 0.75
CA TYR A 94 -15.92 -4.11 0.24
C TYR A 94 -14.91 -5.06 0.86
N GLN A 95 -14.17 -5.80 0.04
CA GLN A 95 -13.27 -6.88 0.49
C GLN A 95 -13.94 -7.84 1.49
N LYS A 96 -15.16 -8.32 1.17
CA LYS A 96 -15.97 -9.22 2.02
C LYS A 96 -16.32 -8.64 3.42
N THR A 97 -16.21 -7.32 3.59
CA THR A 97 -16.59 -6.62 4.81
C THR A 97 -17.83 -5.76 4.55
N PRO A 98 -18.86 -5.79 5.43
CA PRO A 98 -20.02 -4.91 5.34
C PRO A 98 -19.63 -3.48 5.77
N ILE A 99 -18.84 -2.81 4.92
CA ILE A 99 -18.12 -1.60 5.28
C ILE A 99 -19.05 -0.46 5.72
N HIS A 100 -20.21 -0.30 5.09
CA HIS A 100 -21.21 0.71 5.46
C HIS A 100 -21.78 0.54 6.87
N ALA A 101 -21.95 -0.69 7.33
CA ALA A 101 -22.37 -0.95 8.71
C ALA A 101 -21.24 -0.64 9.69
N LEU A 102 -19.99 -0.93 9.30
CA LEU A 102 -18.80 -0.68 10.10
C LEU A 102 -18.50 0.82 10.28
N THR A 103 -18.76 1.63 9.24
CA THR A 103 -18.44 3.07 9.21
C THR A 103 -19.64 3.98 9.45
N LYS A 104 -20.77 3.41 9.89
CA LYS A 104 -22.00 4.16 10.15
C LYS A 104 -21.74 5.29 11.15
N GLY A 105 -22.13 6.51 10.78
CA GLY A 105 -21.97 7.71 11.61
C GLY A 105 -20.62 8.42 11.49
N TYR A 106 -19.66 7.88 10.72
CA TYR A 106 -18.37 8.54 10.54
C TYR A 106 -18.44 9.80 9.68
N GLY A 107 -19.42 9.93 8.77
CA GLY A 107 -19.62 11.17 8.00
C GLY A 107 -19.77 12.40 8.90
N GLU A 108 -20.59 12.32 9.96
CA GLU A 108 -20.77 13.40 10.93
C GLU A 108 -19.48 13.71 11.71
N LYS A 109 -18.72 12.67 12.10
CA LYS A 109 -17.43 12.84 12.77
C LYS A 109 -16.42 13.53 11.85
N ILE A 110 -16.40 13.16 10.57
CA ILE A 110 -15.50 13.74 9.56
C ILE A 110 -15.91 15.17 9.20
N GLN A 111 -17.20 15.50 9.20
CA GLN A 111 -17.64 16.89 9.09
C GLN A 111 -17.09 17.74 10.25
N ARG A 112 -17.03 17.21 11.48
CA ARG A 112 -16.38 17.93 12.59
C ARG A 112 -14.88 18.10 12.37
N VAL A 113 -14.19 17.11 11.80
CA VAL A 113 -12.78 17.24 11.38
C VAL A 113 -12.63 18.38 10.35
N PHE A 114 -13.50 18.44 9.35
CA PHE A 114 -13.54 19.52 8.37
C PHE A 114 -13.68 20.89 9.05
N ASP A 115 -14.63 21.03 9.98
CA ASP A 115 -14.90 22.30 10.66
C ASP A 115 -13.72 22.75 11.54
N VAL A 116 -13.00 21.80 12.15
CA VAL A 116 -11.78 22.09 12.93
C VAL A 116 -10.65 22.54 11.99
N LEU A 117 -10.37 21.78 10.93
CA LEU A 117 -9.29 22.09 9.99
C LEU A 117 -9.53 23.40 9.24
N GLN A 118 -10.79 23.71 8.87
CA GLN A 118 -11.16 24.97 8.23
C GLN A 118 -10.82 26.19 9.10
N LYS A 119 -10.84 26.08 10.43
CA LYS A 119 -10.48 27.18 11.35
C LYS A 119 -8.97 27.39 11.46
N SER A 120 -8.18 26.41 11.07
CA SER A 120 -6.71 26.45 11.13
C SER A 120 -6.07 27.07 9.89
N ILE A 121 -6.87 27.42 8.88
CA ILE A 121 -6.40 27.91 7.58
C ILE A 121 -7.22 29.12 7.12
N SER A 122 -6.63 30.00 6.31
CA SER A 122 -7.33 31.19 5.81
C SER A 122 -8.18 30.93 4.58
N SER A 123 -7.86 29.87 3.83
CA SER A 123 -8.49 29.55 2.55
C SER A 123 -9.70 28.62 2.73
N PRO A 124 -10.77 28.78 1.93
CA PRO A 124 -11.93 27.91 2.02
C PRO A 124 -11.63 26.51 1.48
N LEU A 125 -11.97 25.50 2.28
CA LEU A 125 -11.99 24.09 1.87
C LEU A 125 -13.21 23.81 1.02
N PHE A 126 -12.99 23.03 -0.04
CA PHE A 126 -14.06 22.43 -0.82
C PHE A 126 -14.49 21.09 -0.20
N LYS A 127 -13.52 20.18 -0.01
CA LYS A 127 -13.79 18.80 0.47
C LYS A 127 -12.67 18.27 1.36
N ILE A 128 -13.05 17.30 2.20
CA ILE A 128 -12.15 16.47 3.00
C ILE A 128 -12.40 15.00 2.70
N MET A 129 -11.34 14.19 2.78
CA MET A 129 -11.43 12.74 2.86
C MET A 129 -10.51 12.22 3.95
N VAL A 130 -11.06 11.53 4.94
CA VAL A 130 -10.27 10.83 5.97
C VAL A 130 -10.00 9.42 5.48
N TYR A 131 -8.73 9.07 5.41
CA TYR A 131 -8.25 7.78 4.94
C TYR A 131 -7.82 6.87 6.07
N GLY A 132 -8.12 5.60 5.91
CA GLY A 132 -7.69 4.54 6.80
C GLY A 132 -7.47 3.21 6.10
N GLU A 133 -6.95 2.27 6.87
CA GLU A 133 -6.74 0.90 6.45
C GLU A 133 -7.87 0.01 6.95
N LEU A 134 -8.60 -0.61 6.03
CA LEU A 134 -9.59 -1.64 6.32
C LEU A 134 -8.89 -2.99 6.45
N MET A 135 -8.94 -3.55 7.65
CA MET A 135 -8.31 -4.83 7.97
C MET A 135 -9.24 -5.98 7.59
N PHE A 136 -9.04 -6.57 6.42
CA PHE A 136 -9.85 -7.71 5.95
C PHE A 136 -9.04 -9.01 5.82
N GLN A 137 -7.71 -8.93 5.94
CA GLN A 137 -6.81 -10.07 5.83
C GLN A 137 -6.61 -10.73 7.20
N GLN A 138 -6.48 -12.06 7.20
CA GLN A 138 -6.11 -12.85 8.39
C GLN A 138 -4.60 -13.14 8.45
N LYS A 139 -3.79 -12.33 7.75
CA LYS A 139 -2.33 -12.45 7.82
C LYS A 139 -1.82 -11.83 9.12
N HIS A 140 -0.54 -12.09 9.42
CA HIS A 140 0.12 -11.60 10.64
C HIS A 140 -0.65 -12.02 11.90
N ASP A 141 -0.55 -11.25 12.98
CA ASP A 141 -1.27 -11.45 14.26
C ASP A 141 -2.60 -10.67 14.31
N TYR A 142 -3.19 -10.32 13.15
CA TYR A 142 -4.33 -9.41 13.08
C TYR A 142 -5.63 -9.97 13.68
N THR A 143 -5.79 -11.30 13.65
CA THR A 143 -6.93 -11.97 14.29
C THR A 143 -6.81 -11.89 15.81
N ASP A 144 -5.61 -12.13 16.34
CA ASP A 144 -5.35 -12.18 17.78
C ASP A 144 -5.30 -10.76 18.39
N SER A 145 -4.88 -9.76 17.62
CA SER A 145 -4.87 -8.35 18.02
C SER A 145 -6.24 -7.66 17.93
N SER A 146 -7.32 -8.41 17.65
CA SER A 146 -8.70 -7.91 17.55
C SER A 146 -8.91 -6.84 16.46
N ILE A 147 -8.00 -6.69 15.50
CA ILE A 147 -8.11 -5.66 14.46
C ILE A 147 -8.86 -6.13 13.22
N PHE A 148 -9.13 -7.42 13.09
CA PHE A 148 -9.85 -7.99 11.95
C PHE A 148 -11.24 -7.37 11.77
N LYS A 149 -11.56 -7.01 10.52
CA LYS A 149 -12.77 -6.30 10.08
C LYS A 149 -13.00 -4.96 10.77
N LYS A 150 -11.93 -4.24 11.09
CA LYS A 150 -11.97 -2.84 11.55
C LYS A 150 -11.32 -1.91 10.54
N TRP A 151 -11.66 -0.63 10.63
CA TRP A 151 -11.06 0.45 9.85
C TRP A 151 -10.28 1.35 10.79
N PHE A 152 -9.02 1.63 10.46
CA PHE A 152 -8.13 2.47 11.26
C PHE A 152 -7.60 3.62 10.42
N CYS A 153 -7.94 4.85 10.75
CA CYS A 153 -7.49 6.01 10.00
C CYS A 153 -5.99 6.25 10.16
N PHE A 154 -5.36 6.72 9.09
CA PHE A 154 -3.95 7.11 9.08
C PHE A 154 -3.73 8.51 8.53
N GLY A 155 -4.71 9.18 7.93
CA GLY A 155 -4.46 10.53 7.43
C GLY A 155 -5.65 11.18 6.77
N VAL A 156 -5.43 12.40 6.28
CA VAL A 156 -6.46 13.25 5.68
C VAL A 156 -5.99 13.80 4.34
N VAL A 157 -6.90 13.87 3.37
CA VAL A 157 -6.73 14.61 2.12
C VAL A 157 -7.71 15.77 2.12
N LEU A 158 -7.21 16.97 1.84
CA LEU A 158 -7.97 18.21 1.75
C LEU A 158 -7.92 18.73 0.31
N LYS A 159 -9.05 19.22 -0.19
CA LYS A 159 -9.13 19.93 -1.46
C LYS A 159 -9.62 21.34 -1.18
N ALA A 160 -8.82 22.36 -1.52
CA ALA A 160 -9.22 23.76 -1.46
C ALA A 160 -10.15 24.10 -2.63
N ILE A 161 -10.92 25.20 -2.51
CA ILE A 161 -11.67 25.75 -3.65
C ILE A 161 -10.71 26.25 -4.75
N ASN A 162 -9.58 26.83 -4.35
CA ASN A 162 -8.52 27.23 -5.28
C ASN A 162 -7.26 26.40 -5.00
N LYS A 163 -6.85 25.54 -5.94
CA LYS A 163 -5.66 24.69 -5.77
C LYS A 163 -4.34 25.48 -5.66
N ASP A 164 -4.30 26.72 -6.16
CA ASP A 164 -3.10 27.56 -6.10
C ASP A 164 -2.73 27.94 -4.66
N VAL A 165 -3.65 27.78 -3.71
CA VAL A 165 -3.41 28.06 -2.27
C VAL A 165 -2.92 26.83 -1.50
N ASN A 166 -2.73 25.67 -2.16
CA ASN A 166 -2.38 24.43 -1.47
C ASN A 166 -1.07 24.53 -0.67
N GLU A 167 -0.05 25.22 -1.20
CA GLU A 167 1.23 25.39 -0.47
C GLU A 167 1.04 26.24 0.79
N GLN A 168 0.37 27.39 0.67
CA GLN A 168 0.03 28.24 1.81
C GLN A 168 -0.80 27.47 2.86
N MET A 169 -1.82 26.72 2.41
CA MET A 169 -2.65 25.91 3.29
C MET A 169 -1.83 24.84 4.03
N ALA A 170 -0.88 24.20 3.35
CA ALA A 170 0.02 23.24 3.99
C ALA A 170 0.95 23.90 5.02
N GLU A 171 1.44 25.12 4.77
CA GLU A 171 2.22 25.91 5.72
C GLU A 171 1.41 26.30 6.96
N GLU A 172 0.19 26.79 6.78
CA GLU A 172 -0.73 27.16 7.88
C GLU A 172 -1.05 25.95 8.78
N LEU A 173 -1.32 24.79 8.17
CA LEU A 173 -1.52 23.54 8.89
C LEU A 173 -0.26 23.10 9.65
N ARG A 174 0.94 23.25 9.07
CA ARG A 174 2.20 22.98 9.79
C ARG A 174 2.38 23.91 10.98
N ALA A 175 2.05 25.20 10.83
CA ALA A 175 2.09 26.18 11.92
C ALA A 175 1.08 25.85 13.03
N ALA A 176 -0.05 25.22 12.68
CA ALA A 176 -1.03 24.71 13.64
C ALA A 176 -0.63 23.37 14.29
N GLY A 177 0.52 22.79 13.93
CA GLY A 177 1.05 21.56 14.53
C GLY A 177 0.72 20.28 13.77
N TYR A 178 0.12 20.36 12.58
CA TYR A 178 -0.12 19.20 11.72
C TYR A 178 1.12 18.85 10.88
N SER A 179 1.28 17.58 10.51
CA SER A 179 2.28 17.16 9.53
C SER A 179 1.66 17.17 8.13
N SER A 180 1.68 18.31 7.46
CA SER A 180 0.99 18.53 6.18
C SER A 180 1.92 18.85 5.01
N ILE A 181 1.57 18.35 3.82
CA ILE A 181 2.27 18.61 2.55
C ILE A 181 1.29 18.97 1.44
N ALA A 182 1.65 19.95 0.61
CA ALA A 182 0.93 20.22 -0.63
C ALA A 182 1.33 19.23 -1.73
N LYS A 183 0.34 18.74 -2.46
CA LYS A 183 0.48 18.01 -3.71
C LYS A 183 -0.30 18.77 -4.79
N GLU A 184 -0.16 18.36 -6.05
CA GLU A 184 -0.65 19.11 -7.22
C GLU A 184 -2.11 19.58 -7.09
N GLU A 185 -3.01 18.70 -6.63
CA GLU A 185 -4.45 18.98 -6.56
C GLU A 185 -5.02 19.02 -5.14
N VAL A 186 -4.22 18.65 -4.13
CA VAL A 186 -4.69 18.43 -2.75
C VAL A 186 -3.60 18.75 -1.73
N VAL A 187 -4.00 18.95 -0.48
CA VAL A 187 -3.08 18.93 0.68
C VAL A 187 -3.31 17.65 1.47
N VAL A 188 -2.22 17.02 1.89
CA VAL A 188 -2.27 15.79 2.69
C VAL A 188 -1.81 16.09 4.10
N ILE A 189 -2.57 15.62 5.08
CA ILE A 189 -2.15 15.59 6.49
C ILE A 189 -1.81 14.15 6.85
N SER A 190 -0.56 13.95 7.19
CA SER A 190 0.07 12.69 7.55
C SER A 190 -0.13 12.37 9.05
N PRO A 191 0.03 11.10 9.50
CA PRO A 191 -0.01 10.75 10.91
C PRO A 191 0.98 11.59 11.71
N ASN A 192 0.47 12.23 12.76
CA ASN A 192 1.25 12.78 13.86
C ASN A 192 0.36 12.80 15.12
N ASP A 193 0.97 13.15 16.27
CA ASP A 193 0.28 13.16 17.55
C ASP A 193 -0.89 14.16 17.60
N HIS A 194 -0.75 15.32 16.94
CA HIS A 194 -1.78 16.35 16.89
C HIS A 194 -3.05 15.88 16.14
N LEU A 195 -2.87 15.32 14.94
CA LEU A 195 -3.98 14.74 14.16
C LEU A 195 -4.67 13.61 14.91
N PHE A 196 -3.89 12.71 15.52
CA PHE A 196 -4.46 11.54 16.20
C PHE A 196 -5.12 11.90 17.53
N SER A 197 -4.68 12.95 18.20
CA SER A 197 -5.39 13.51 19.36
C SER A 197 -6.78 14.00 18.98
N MET A 198 -6.90 14.76 17.88
CA MET A 198 -8.19 15.19 17.34
C MET A 198 -9.09 13.99 16.96
N PHE A 199 -8.53 12.97 16.31
CA PHE A 199 -9.30 11.75 16.00
C PHE A 199 -9.77 11.02 17.26
N LYS A 200 -8.92 10.91 18.28
CA LYS A 200 -9.27 10.30 19.55
C LYS A 200 -10.40 11.05 20.26
N GLU A 201 -10.37 12.39 20.26
CA GLU A 201 -11.45 13.22 20.83
C GLU A 201 -12.80 13.02 20.12
N LEU A 202 -12.75 12.73 18.81
CA LEU A 202 -13.92 12.45 17.99
C LEU A 202 -14.30 10.96 17.93
N ASP A 203 -13.60 10.10 18.70
CA ASP A 203 -13.80 8.66 18.70
C ASP A 203 -13.65 8.05 17.28
N ILE A 204 -12.63 8.48 16.55
CA ILE A 204 -12.24 7.92 15.25
C ILE A 204 -11.03 7.00 15.49
N PRO A 205 -11.15 5.68 15.22
CA PRO A 205 -10.06 4.74 15.44
C PRO A 205 -8.91 5.00 14.47
N THR A 206 -7.68 4.96 14.96
CA THR A 206 -6.45 5.29 14.23
C THR A 206 -5.52 4.09 14.14
N VAL A 207 -4.55 4.13 13.21
CA VAL A 207 -3.50 3.09 13.17
C VAL A 207 -2.65 3.07 14.45
N ALA A 208 -2.68 4.13 15.25
CA ALA A 208 -2.08 4.16 16.58
C ALA A 208 -2.93 3.46 17.66
N ASP A 209 -4.07 2.87 17.34
CA ASP A 209 -4.79 1.97 18.25
C ASP A 209 -4.35 0.51 18.10
N TYR A 210 -3.62 0.17 17.03
CA TYR A 210 -3.06 -1.15 16.86
C TYR A 210 -1.97 -1.42 17.91
N ARG A 211 -2.12 -2.53 18.64
CA ARG A 211 -1.17 -3.03 19.62
C ARG A 211 -0.86 -4.48 19.27
N PRO A 212 0.39 -4.78 18.86
CA PRO A 212 0.78 -6.16 18.58
C PRO A 212 0.72 -7.00 19.86
N VAL A 213 0.18 -8.21 19.80
CA VAL A 213 -0.05 -9.05 21.00
C VAL A 213 1.27 -9.45 21.65
N ALA A 214 2.32 -9.63 20.85
CA ALA A 214 3.64 -10.00 21.31
C ALA A 214 4.35 -8.89 22.13
N ILE A 215 3.78 -7.68 22.20
CA ILE A 215 4.42 -6.52 22.79
C ILE A 215 3.63 -6.02 24.02
N PRO A 216 4.26 -6.00 25.21
CA PRO A 216 3.67 -5.39 26.40
C PRO A 216 3.31 -3.91 26.17
N ALA A 217 2.15 -3.48 26.66
CA ALA A 217 1.60 -2.15 26.41
C ALA A 217 2.49 -1.01 26.94
N ASP A 218 3.20 -1.25 28.05
CA ASP A 218 4.16 -0.33 28.67
C ASP A 218 5.40 -0.08 27.81
N ARG A 219 5.77 -1.04 26.95
CA ARG A 219 6.90 -0.92 26.03
C ARG A 219 6.53 -0.30 24.68
N TRP A 220 5.25 -0.35 24.30
CA TRP A 220 4.80 0.17 23.02
C TRP A 220 4.70 1.70 23.01
N ASN A 221 4.33 2.29 24.15
CA ASN A 221 4.01 3.71 24.27
C ASN A 221 5.25 4.55 24.63
N THR A 222 5.54 5.59 23.84
CA THR A 222 6.61 6.56 24.10
C THR A 222 6.14 7.80 24.88
N GLY A 223 4.94 7.76 25.46
CA GLY A 223 4.28 8.89 26.12
C GLY A 223 3.38 9.72 25.18
N TYR A 224 3.33 9.37 23.90
CA TYR A 224 2.53 10.01 22.85
C TYR A 224 1.56 8.99 22.24
N LEU A 225 0.51 9.44 21.55
CA LEU A 225 -0.38 8.53 20.81
C LEU A 225 0.39 7.85 19.68
N VAL A 226 1.26 8.60 19.00
CA VAL A 226 2.15 8.10 17.95
C VAL A 226 3.59 8.16 18.43
N PRO A 227 4.40 7.10 18.28
CA PRO A 227 5.84 7.17 18.53
C PRO A 227 6.49 8.32 17.77
N THR A 228 7.06 9.27 18.50
CA THR A 228 7.74 10.47 17.95
C THR A 228 9.22 10.48 18.33
N PHE A 229 10.05 10.93 17.40
CA PHE A 229 11.50 10.96 17.55
C PHE A 229 12.05 12.33 17.14
N PRO A 230 13.14 12.80 17.77
CA PRO A 230 13.71 14.12 17.47
C PRO A 230 14.36 14.19 16.08
N SER A 231 14.66 13.04 15.45
CA SER A 231 15.18 12.97 14.09
C SER A 231 14.94 11.58 13.48
N LEU A 232 15.01 11.45 12.16
CA LEU A 232 15.00 10.13 11.49
C LEU A 232 16.18 9.26 11.93
N HIS A 233 17.35 9.86 12.13
CA HIS A 233 18.52 9.17 12.66
C HIS A 233 18.25 8.59 14.07
N ALA A 234 17.72 9.43 14.97
CA ALA A 234 17.36 8.99 16.33
C ALA A 234 16.28 7.91 16.34
N PHE A 235 15.34 7.96 15.39
CA PHE A 235 14.36 6.89 15.20
C PHE A 235 15.03 5.56 14.85
N LEU A 236 15.87 5.54 13.81
CA LEU A 236 16.49 4.31 13.31
C LEU A 236 17.45 3.66 14.31
N ASP A 237 18.06 4.45 15.19
CA ASP A 237 18.93 3.96 16.27
C ASP A 237 18.19 3.70 17.59
N SER A 238 16.90 4.02 17.68
CA SER A 238 16.13 3.85 18.92
C SER A 238 15.94 2.37 19.29
N ASP A 239 15.88 2.11 20.59
CA ASP A 239 15.46 0.80 21.13
C ASP A 239 14.08 0.40 20.61
N TRP A 240 13.20 1.39 20.39
CA TRP A 240 11.88 1.16 19.81
C TRP A 240 11.99 0.55 18.40
N CYS A 241 12.75 1.17 17.50
CA CYS A 241 12.96 0.64 16.15
C CYS A 241 13.67 -0.72 16.19
N ASN A 242 14.70 -0.85 17.04
CA ASN A 242 15.44 -2.10 17.20
C ASN A 242 14.55 -3.25 17.69
N GLN A 243 13.80 -3.02 18.77
CA GLN A 243 12.94 -4.03 19.39
C GLN A 243 11.81 -4.47 18.47
N TYR A 244 11.25 -3.56 17.67
CA TYR A 244 10.00 -3.81 16.96
C TYR A 244 10.16 -4.12 15.48
N PHE A 245 11.25 -3.68 14.87
CA PHE A 245 11.45 -3.86 13.43
C PHE A 245 12.69 -4.70 13.13
N LEU A 246 13.73 -4.59 13.94
CA LEU A 246 14.98 -5.32 13.73
C LEU A 246 15.05 -6.63 14.50
N ASN A 247 14.30 -6.78 15.60
CA ASN A 247 14.32 -8.01 16.36
C ASN A 247 13.58 -9.14 15.61
N PRO A 248 14.27 -10.22 15.23
CA PRO A 248 13.62 -11.36 14.59
C PRO A 248 12.66 -12.10 15.55
N GLU A 249 12.87 -12.00 16.87
CA GLU A 249 12.09 -12.71 17.89
C GLU A 249 10.71 -12.10 18.10
N THR A 250 10.53 -10.79 17.90
CA THR A 250 9.23 -10.13 18.06
C THR A 250 8.29 -10.36 16.88
N GLY A 251 8.72 -11.09 15.84
CA GLY A 251 7.96 -11.28 14.62
C GLY A 251 7.95 -10.04 13.73
N ALA A 252 7.14 -10.08 12.67
CA ALA A 252 6.97 -8.99 11.72
C ALA A 252 5.77 -8.13 12.12
N LEU A 253 5.98 -6.84 12.37
CA LEU A 253 4.89 -5.90 12.67
C LEU A 253 4.23 -5.40 11.39
N GLY A 254 3.05 -5.94 11.09
CA GLY A 254 2.33 -5.67 9.85
C GLY A 254 3.16 -5.92 8.59
N GLU A 255 3.10 -5.02 7.59
CA GLU A 255 3.88 -5.07 6.34
C GLU A 255 5.17 -4.23 6.39
N GLY A 256 5.27 -3.35 7.38
CA GLY A 256 6.31 -2.34 7.44
C GLY A 256 6.01 -1.27 8.46
N MET A 257 6.61 -0.12 8.24
CA MET A 257 6.31 1.13 8.93
C MET A 257 6.00 2.22 7.92
N VAL A 258 5.27 3.21 8.39
CA VAL A 258 5.14 4.51 7.75
C VAL A 258 5.78 5.53 8.68
N VAL A 259 6.72 6.31 8.14
CA VAL A 259 7.41 7.37 8.86
C VAL A 259 7.01 8.69 8.23
N THR A 260 6.49 9.58 9.06
CA THR A 260 6.13 10.95 8.71
C THR A 260 7.26 11.88 9.14
N THR A 261 7.81 12.70 8.25
CA THR A 261 8.74 13.76 8.64
C THR A 261 8.00 15.05 8.98
N ALA A 262 8.41 15.71 10.06
CA ALA A 262 7.90 17.03 10.45
C ALA A 262 8.46 18.16 9.57
N LEU A 263 9.48 17.90 8.74
CA LEU A 263 10.06 18.91 7.84
C LEU A 263 9.00 19.53 6.93
N ASN A 264 8.20 18.67 6.31
CA ASN A 264 7.23 19.07 5.29
C ASN A 264 6.01 18.15 5.26
N GLY A 265 5.86 17.21 6.20
CA GLY A 265 4.76 16.25 6.21
C GLY A 265 4.91 15.07 5.26
N ASP A 266 6.07 14.87 4.61
CA ASP A 266 6.29 13.73 3.72
C ASP A 266 6.16 12.39 4.44
N LEU A 267 5.67 11.40 3.67
CA LEU A 267 5.40 10.04 4.11
C LEU A 267 6.31 9.05 3.43
N TYR A 268 7.06 8.33 4.24
CA TYR A 268 7.95 7.28 3.79
C TYR A 268 7.48 5.94 4.30
N LYS A 269 7.25 4.98 3.40
CA LYS A 269 7.12 3.58 3.79
C LYS A 269 8.49 2.93 3.83
N LEU A 270 8.72 2.16 4.88
CA LEU A 270 9.81 1.21 4.96
C LEU A 270 9.19 -0.17 5.13
N LYS A 271 9.31 -0.99 4.09
CA LYS A 271 8.75 -2.34 4.04
C LYS A 271 9.75 -3.34 4.61
N HIS A 272 9.24 -4.37 5.28
CA HIS A 272 10.10 -5.39 5.88
C HIS A 272 9.95 -6.79 5.24
N GLY A 273 9.03 -7.00 4.29
CA GLY A 273 8.98 -8.22 3.48
C GLY A 273 7.63 -8.47 2.79
N GLY A 274 7.59 -9.35 1.79
CA GLY A 274 6.35 -9.84 1.15
C GLY A 274 5.91 -9.11 -0.13
N GLU A 275 6.17 -7.79 -0.24
CA GLU A 275 6.09 -7.07 -1.50
C GLU A 275 7.47 -6.93 -2.15
N ASP A 276 7.51 -6.89 -3.48
CA ASP A 276 8.72 -6.61 -4.24
C ASP A 276 9.26 -5.23 -3.84
N CYS A 277 10.46 -5.21 -3.24
CA CYS A 277 11.21 -3.98 -2.96
C CYS A 277 11.87 -3.41 -4.23
N GLY A 278 11.73 -4.09 -5.38
CA GLY A 278 12.44 -3.80 -6.61
C GLY A 278 13.94 -3.72 -6.36
N ASN A 279 14.59 -2.75 -7.00
CA ASN A 279 16.03 -2.51 -6.85
C ASN A 279 16.38 -1.66 -5.61
N THR A 280 15.49 -1.55 -4.62
CA THR A 280 15.77 -0.75 -3.40
C THR A 280 17.00 -1.26 -2.64
N PRO A 281 17.18 -2.59 -2.42
CA PRO A 281 18.38 -3.09 -1.73
C PRO A 281 19.68 -2.71 -2.43
N ASP A 282 19.74 -2.88 -3.76
CA ASP A 282 20.91 -2.52 -4.55
C ASP A 282 21.22 -1.02 -4.48
N ARG A 283 20.19 -0.17 -4.57
CA ARG A 283 20.36 1.29 -4.44
C ARG A 283 20.86 1.71 -3.07
N VAL A 284 20.38 1.07 -2.00
CA VAL A 284 20.86 1.33 -0.64
C VAL A 284 22.32 0.86 -0.50
N TRP A 285 22.67 -0.31 -1.03
CA TRP A 285 24.03 -0.81 -1.02
C TRP A 285 25.01 0.11 -1.78
N GLU A 286 24.66 0.53 -2.99
CA GLU A 286 25.44 1.49 -3.78
C GLU A 286 25.64 2.82 -3.03
N ALA A 287 24.61 3.31 -2.35
CA ALA A 287 24.68 4.51 -1.54
C ALA A 287 25.65 4.34 -0.35
N ILE A 288 25.61 3.19 0.35
CA ILE A 288 26.55 2.87 1.44
C ILE A 288 27.99 2.86 0.94
N GLU A 289 28.26 2.18 -0.18
CA GLU A 289 29.61 2.09 -0.74
C GLU A 289 30.16 3.46 -1.13
N PHE A 290 29.33 4.35 -1.67
CA PHE A 290 29.73 5.73 -1.93
C PHE A 290 29.96 6.50 -0.62
N LEU A 291 29.05 6.43 0.35
CA LEU A 291 29.13 7.17 1.61
C LEU A 291 30.38 6.79 2.42
N LYS A 292 30.85 5.54 2.36
CA LYS A 292 32.14 5.12 2.95
C LYS A 292 33.35 5.88 2.41
N THR A 293 33.25 6.46 1.22
CA THR A 293 34.32 7.26 0.59
C THR A 293 34.23 8.75 0.91
N VAL A 294 33.21 9.18 1.67
CA VAL A 294 32.88 10.59 1.94
C VAL A 294 32.74 10.80 3.45
N PRO A 295 33.86 10.93 4.21
CA PRO A 295 33.83 10.96 5.67
C PRO A 295 32.99 12.07 6.28
N GLU A 296 32.79 13.20 5.58
CA GLU A 296 31.94 14.28 6.09
C GLU A 296 30.43 13.96 6.03
N MET A 297 30.05 12.75 5.58
CA MET A 297 28.69 12.23 5.51
C MET A 297 28.47 10.98 6.39
N ASP A 298 29.20 10.88 7.50
CA ASP A 298 29.10 9.75 8.45
C ASP A 298 27.69 9.55 9.01
N LYS A 299 26.91 10.64 9.18
CA LYS A 299 25.52 10.55 9.67
C LYS A 299 24.60 9.91 8.64
N GLU A 300 24.73 10.31 7.38
CA GLU A 300 24.03 9.68 6.27
C GLU A 300 24.43 8.22 6.13
N LEU A 301 25.72 7.90 6.28
CA LEU A 301 26.19 6.51 6.32
C LEU A 301 25.50 5.70 7.41
N ALA A 302 25.39 6.22 8.63
CA ALA A 302 24.71 5.55 9.74
C ALA A 302 23.23 5.26 9.44
N VAL A 303 22.51 6.22 8.86
CA VAL A 303 21.11 6.05 8.42
C VAL A 303 20.99 4.93 7.37
N PHE A 304 21.85 4.93 6.35
CA PHE A 304 21.82 3.90 5.31
C PHE A 304 22.24 2.52 5.83
N SER A 305 23.22 2.46 6.74
CA SER A 305 23.57 1.22 7.44
C SER A 305 22.38 0.69 8.27
N ALA A 306 21.57 1.56 8.88
CA ALA A 306 20.35 1.14 9.54
C ALA A 306 19.34 0.54 8.56
N PHE A 307 19.13 1.12 7.37
CA PHE A 307 18.30 0.52 6.32
C PHE A 307 18.80 -0.85 5.89
N GLU A 308 20.12 -1.01 5.72
CA GLU A 308 20.73 -2.30 5.40
C GLU A 308 20.45 -3.33 6.51
N ARG A 309 20.61 -2.96 7.79
CA ARG A 309 20.26 -3.83 8.93
C ARG A 309 18.79 -4.26 8.86
N ILE A 310 17.88 -3.32 8.57
CA ILE A 310 16.43 -3.58 8.48
C ILE A 310 16.12 -4.56 7.35
N MET A 311 16.72 -4.36 6.18
CA MET A 311 16.56 -5.28 5.05
C MET A 311 17.15 -6.66 5.38
N LYS A 312 18.39 -6.74 5.89
CA LYS A 312 19.06 -8.01 6.22
C LYS A 312 18.36 -8.82 7.29
N ALA A 313 17.82 -8.16 8.33
CA ALA A 313 17.09 -8.83 9.41
C ALA A 313 15.90 -9.66 8.89
N ARG A 314 15.40 -9.35 7.69
CA ARG A 314 14.16 -9.91 7.14
C ARG A 314 14.33 -10.65 5.81
N TYR A 315 15.37 -10.30 5.03
CA TYR A 315 15.90 -11.14 3.95
C TYR A 315 16.79 -12.27 4.46
N ARG A 316 16.70 -12.69 5.74
CA ARG A 316 17.11 -14.06 6.06
C ARG A 316 16.37 -14.92 5.06
N GLU A 317 17.10 -15.58 4.16
CA GLU A 317 16.53 -16.61 3.32
C GLU A 317 15.71 -17.43 4.29
N VAL A 318 14.38 -17.37 4.16
CA VAL A 318 13.54 -18.39 4.80
C VAL A 318 14.21 -19.63 4.29
N GLU A 319 14.92 -20.36 5.15
CA GLU A 319 15.54 -21.62 4.80
C GLU A 319 14.35 -22.39 4.25
N LYS A 320 14.22 -22.40 2.92
CA LYS A 320 13.07 -23.02 2.27
C LYS A 320 13.19 -24.42 2.80
N PRO A 321 12.24 -24.87 3.67
CA PRO A 321 12.44 -26.07 4.47
C PRO A 321 12.99 -27.09 3.52
N LYS A 322 14.28 -27.48 3.73
CA LYS A 322 15.14 -28.10 2.70
C LYS A 322 14.22 -28.93 1.85
N LYS A 323 13.93 -28.47 0.62
CA LYS A 323 12.91 -29.13 -0.21
C LYS A 323 13.24 -30.60 -0.09
N ALA A 324 12.36 -31.38 0.55
CA ALA A 324 12.61 -32.80 0.74
C ALA A 324 13.10 -33.29 -0.61
N ASP A 325 14.28 -33.95 -0.61
CA ASP A 325 15.04 -34.27 -1.83
C ASP A 325 14.06 -34.51 -2.93
N PRO A 326 14.09 -33.69 -4.02
CA PRO A 326 12.99 -33.56 -4.95
C PRO A 326 12.47 -34.94 -5.22
N GLN A 327 11.29 -35.26 -4.64
CA GLN A 327 10.70 -36.58 -4.80
C GLN A 327 10.76 -36.81 -6.30
N PRO A 328 11.46 -37.89 -6.75
CA PRO A 328 11.83 -38.05 -8.15
C PRO A 328 10.60 -37.70 -8.95
N LYS A 329 10.68 -36.59 -9.73
CA LYS A 329 9.55 -36.00 -10.44
C LYS A 329 8.76 -37.18 -10.97
N ALA A 330 7.58 -37.45 -10.39
CA ALA A 330 6.76 -38.56 -10.84
C ALA A 330 6.70 -38.39 -12.35
N ALA A 331 7.23 -39.40 -13.06
CA ALA A 331 7.52 -39.34 -14.49
C ALA A 331 6.37 -38.59 -15.16
N ALA A 332 6.71 -37.49 -15.88
CA ALA A 332 5.79 -36.50 -16.43
C ALA A 332 4.36 -37.03 -16.44
N SER A 333 3.58 -36.64 -15.41
CA SER A 333 2.27 -37.23 -15.10
C SER A 333 1.56 -37.50 -16.42
N ALA A 334 1.22 -38.77 -16.66
CA ALA A 334 0.50 -39.21 -17.85
C ALA A 334 -0.50 -38.12 -18.22
N VAL A 335 -0.44 -37.69 -19.49
CA VAL A 335 -1.30 -36.63 -20.02
C VAL A 335 -2.72 -36.93 -19.54
N ASP A 336 -3.33 -35.98 -18.84
CA ASP A 336 -4.69 -36.14 -18.34
C ASP A 336 -5.62 -36.25 -19.56
N GLU A 337 -5.83 -37.48 -20.04
CA GLU A 337 -6.48 -37.76 -21.32
C GLU A 337 -7.93 -37.25 -21.34
N GLU A 338 -8.59 -37.30 -20.19
CA GLU A 338 -9.95 -36.76 -20.00
C GLU A 338 -9.95 -35.24 -20.12
N ALA A 339 -9.02 -34.56 -19.44
CA ALA A 339 -8.88 -33.10 -19.56
C ALA A 339 -8.45 -32.69 -20.98
N GLN A 340 -7.64 -33.49 -21.67
CA GLN A 340 -7.26 -33.26 -23.06
C GLN A 340 -8.45 -33.40 -24.02
N LYS A 341 -9.33 -34.39 -23.81
CA LYS A 341 -10.57 -34.55 -24.60
C LYS A 341 -11.55 -33.40 -24.35
N ALA A 342 -11.76 -33.04 -23.08
CA ALA A 342 -12.58 -31.89 -22.69
C ALA A 342 -12.01 -30.57 -23.26
N TRP A 343 -10.68 -30.44 -23.31
CA TRP A 343 -10.01 -29.30 -23.93
C TRP A 343 -10.30 -29.19 -25.43
N VAL A 344 -10.24 -30.31 -26.16
CA VAL A 344 -10.57 -30.31 -27.60
C VAL A 344 -12.03 -29.92 -27.81
N SER A 345 -12.96 -30.42 -26.98
CA SER A 345 -14.38 -30.01 -26.98
C SER A 345 -14.52 -28.50 -26.73
N ALA A 346 -13.90 -27.98 -25.67
CA ALA A 346 -13.96 -26.57 -25.30
C ALA A 346 -13.43 -25.65 -26.41
N LEU A 347 -12.32 -26.01 -27.06
CA LEU A 347 -11.75 -25.22 -28.16
C LEU A 347 -12.66 -25.08 -29.38
N THR A 348 -13.61 -26.00 -29.61
CA THR A 348 -14.58 -25.84 -30.72
C THR A 348 -15.55 -24.68 -30.52
N LYS A 349 -15.61 -24.12 -29.32
CA LYS A 349 -16.52 -23.03 -28.94
C LYS A 349 -15.83 -21.66 -28.91
N GLU A 350 -14.52 -21.61 -29.13
CA GLU A 350 -13.74 -20.37 -29.08
C GLU A 350 -13.31 -19.96 -30.51
N ASP A 351 -13.10 -18.66 -30.69
CA ASP A 351 -12.46 -18.11 -31.89
C ASP A 351 -11.00 -18.61 -32.02
N ASP A 352 -10.35 -18.27 -33.12
CA ASP A 352 -8.93 -18.54 -33.29
C ASP A 352 -8.10 -17.99 -32.11
N LEU A 353 -7.21 -18.84 -31.60
CA LEU A 353 -6.43 -18.52 -30.40
C LEU A 353 -5.44 -17.38 -30.63
N ASP A 354 -4.85 -17.27 -31.82
CA ASP A 354 -3.90 -16.22 -32.14
C ASP A 354 -4.63 -14.85 -32.20
N ASP A 355 -5.86 -14.81 -32.69
CA ASP A 355 -6.72 -13.61 -32.70
C ASP A 355 -7.16 -13.21 -31.28
N LEU A 356 -7.53 -14.18 -30.45
CA LEU A 356 -7.85 -13.94 -29.04
C LEU A 356 -6.62 -13.41 -28.26
N PHE A 357 -5.43 -13.92 -28.54
CA PHE A 357 -4.19 -13.43 -27.95
C PHE A 357 -3.84 -12.02 -28.44
N ALA A 358 -4.03 -11.72 -29.73
CA ALA A 358 -3.83 -10.39 -30.28
C ALA A 358 -4.76 -9.34 -29.64
N ARG A 359 -5.99 -9.73 -29.28
CA ARG A 359 -6.95 -8.90 -28.53
C ARG A 359 -6.64 -8.75 -27.04
N GLY A 360 -5.61 -9.42 -26.52
CA GLY A 360 -5.24 -9.37 -25.10
C GLY A 360 -6.18 -10.19 -24.19
N GLU A 361 -6.96 -11.11 -24.74
CA GLU A 361 -8.00 -11.84 -23.99
C GLU A 361 -7.51 -13.05 -23.19
N LYS A 362 -6.19 -13.29 -23.11
CA LYS A 362 -5.58 -14.47 -22.49
C LYS A 362 -6.24 -14.84 -21.14
N ASN A 363 -6.38 -13.88 -20.23
CA ASN A 363 -6.91 -14.14 -18.89
C ASN A 363 -8.40 -14.50 -18.89
N ASN A 364 -9.19 -13.89 -19.79
CA ASN A 364 -10.61 -14.17 -19.91
C ASN A 364 -10.84 -15.54 -20.56
N LEU A 365 -10.08 -15.84 -21.62
CA LEU A 365 -10.05 -17.15 -22.28
C LEU A 365 -9.69 -18.27 -21.29
N THR A 366 -8.63 -18.09 -20.48
CA THR A 366 -8.25 -19.06 -19.45
C THR A 366 -9.40 -19.37 -18.49
N LYS A 367 -10.12 -18.35 -18.00
CA LYS A 367 -11.26 -18.55 -17.10
C LYS A 367 -12.41 -19.30 -17.78
N ARG A 368 -12.74 -18.96 -19.03
CA ARG A 368 -13.80 -19.65 -19.80
C ARG A 368 -13.46 -21.12 -20.00
N LEU A 369 -12.24 -21.42 -20.45
CA LEU A 369 -11.78 -22.80 -20.69
C LEU A 369 -11.70 -23.63 -19.40
N VAL A 370 -11.27 -23.05 -18.28
CA VAL A 370 -11.28 -23.73 -16.97
C VAL A 370 -12.69 -24.17 -16.59
N ASN A 371 -13.68 -23.30 -16.77
CA ASN A 371 -15.07 -23.60 -16.44
C ASN A 371 -15.67 -24.64 -17.39
N GLN A 372 -15.48 -24.49 -18.70
CA GLN A 372 -16.00 -25.45 -19.70
C GLN A 372 -15.39 -26.84 -19.50
N ILE A 373 -14.08 -26.94 -19.29
CA ILE A 373 -13.42 -28.23 -19.04
C ILE A 373 -13.85 -28.82 -17.70
N LYS A 374 -14.05 -27.99 -16.67
CA LYS A 374 -14.62 -28.46 -15.39
C LYS A 374 -15.99 -29.10 -15.62
N GLU A 375 -16.88 -28.42 -16.35
CA GLU A 375 -18.23 -28.91 -16.64
C GLU A 375 -18.20 -30.22 -17.43
N ASP A 376 -17.38 -30.31 -18.48
CA ASP A 376 -17.22 -31.53 -19.29
C ASP A 376 -16.63 -32.69 -18.44
N LEU A 377 -15.64 -32.41 -17.57
CA LEU A 377 -15.07 -33.43 -16.66
C LEU A 377 -16.10 -33.98 -15.67
N VAL A 378 -16.95 -33.11 -15.11
CA VAL A 378 -18.01 -33.54 -14.18
C VAL A 378 -19.07 -34.34 -14.93
N LYS A 379 -19.54 -33.81 -16.05
CA LYS A 379 -20.70 -34.34 -16.79
C LYS A 379 -20.37 -35.63 -17.53
N ASP A 380 -19.27 -35.65 -18.28
CA ASP A 380 -18.99 -36.72 -19.25
C ASP A 380 -18.04 -37.79 -18.67
N TYR A 381 -17.29 -37.44 -17.62
CA TYR A 381 -16.28 -38.32 -17.01
C TYR A 381 -16.57 -38.62 -15.52
N GLY A 382 -17.65 -38.07 -14.94
CA GLY A 382 -18.07 -38.37 -13.57
C GLY A 382 -17.07 -37.92 -12.50
N VAL A 383 -16.21 -36.95 -12.82
CA VAL A 383 -15.20 -36.44 -11.89
C VAL A 383 -15.88 -35.59 -10.82
N ASP A 384 -15.49 -35.79 -9.55
CA ASP A 384 -15.93 -34.92 -8.45
C ASP A 384 -15.64 -33.44 -8.75
N GLU A 385 -16.56 -32.54 -8.43
CA GLU A 385 -16.47 -31.12 -8.83
C GLU A 385 -15.20 -30.42 -8.30
N LYS A 386 -14.77 -30.74 -7.08
CA LYS A 386 -13.56 -30.17 -6.49
C LYS A 386 -12.32 -30.70 -7.20
N ALA A 387 -12.30 -31.99 -7.53
CA ALA A 387 -11.22 -32.60 -8.31
C ALA A 387 -11.18 -32.06 -9.75
N ALA A 388 -12.34 -31.90 -10.40
CA ALA A 388 -12.48 -31.37 -11.75
C ALA A 388 -11.94 -29.94 -11.85
N MET A 389 -12.26 -29.07 -10.86
CA MET A 389 -11.74 -27.69 -10.81
C MET A 389 -10.21 -27.66 -10.69
N GLY A 390 -9.63 -28.52 -9.84
CA GLY A 390 -8.18 -28.63 -9.68
C GLY A 390 -7.49 -29.12 -10.95
N ARG A 391 -8.06 -30.16 -11.60
CA ARG A 391 -7.56 -30.72 -12.86
C ARG A 391 -7.65 -29.73 -14.01
N SER A 392 -8.81 -29.09 -14.21
CA SER A 392 -9.02 -28.12 -15.28
C SER A 392 -8.11 -26.89 -15.13
N THR A 393 -7.99 -26.34 -13.92
CA THR A 393 -7.10 -25.21 -13.64
C THR A 393 -5.64 -25.55 -13.95
N LYS A 394 -5.17 -26.71 -13.48
CA LYS A 394 -3.79 -27.16 -13.73
C LYS A 394 -3.53 -27.37 -15.21
N PHE A 395 -4.44 -28.05 -15.91
CA PHE A 395 -4.31 -28.36 -17.33
C PHE A 395 -4.35 -27.10 -18.20
N VAL A 396 -5.38 -26.25 -18.05
CA VAL A 396 -5.57 -25.05 -18.88
C VAL A 396 -4.41 -24.06 -18.71
N ASN A 397 -3.96 -23.81 -17.47
CA ASN A 397 -2.85 -22.89 -17.24
C ASN A 397 -1.55 -23.36 -17.90
N ALA A 398 -1.27 -24.67 -17.86
CA ALA A 398 -0.11 -25.24 -18.52
C ALA A 398 -0.22 -25.11 -20.05
N THR A 399 -1.37 -25.47 -20.62
CA THR A 399 -1.60 -25.47 -22.07
C THR A 399 -1.65 -24.05 -22.65
N ILE A 400 -2.47 -23.14 -22.10
CA ILE A 400 -2.53 -21.73 -22.53
C ILE A 400 -1.19 -21.03 -22.31
N GLY A 401 -0.50 -21.30 -21.21
CA GLY A 401 0.83 -20.74 -20.95
C GLY A 401 1.83 -21.10 -22.05
N LYS A 402 1.84 -22.37 -22.48
CA LYS A 402 2.67 -22.84 -23.58
C LYS A 402 2.29 -22.19 -24.92
N LEU A 403 1.00 -22.25 -25.29
CA LEU A 403 0.49 -21.71 -26.57
C LEU A 403 0.74 -20.20 -26.68
N TYR A 404 0.48 -19.43 -25.62
CA TYR A 404 0.73 -17.99 -25.60
C TYR A 404 2.23 -17.68 -25.76
N GLY A 405 3.10 -18.45 -25.11
CA GLY A 405 4.55 -18.28 -25.26
C GLY A 405 5.04 -18.58 -26.68
N GLU A 406 4.48 -19.58 -27.35
CA GLU A 406 4.76 -19.87 -28.76
C GLU A 406 4.26 -18.75 -29.69
N TRP A 407 3.04 -18.24 -29.45
CA TRP A 407 2.48 -17.10 -30.18
C TRP A 407 3.33 -15.83 -30.03
N THR A 408 3.74 -15.47 -28.81
CA THR A 408 4.59 -14.29 -28.57
C THR A 408 5.91 -14.39 -29.32
N LYS A 409 6.55 -15.57 -29.35
CA LYS A 409 7.77 -15.79 -30.13
C LYS A 409 7.55 -15.62 -31.63
N LYS A 410 6.42 -16.08 -32.17
CA LYS A 410 6.06 -15.87 -33.59
C LYS A 410 5.87 -14.40 -33.92
N GLN A 411 5.26 -13.61 -33.01
CA GLN A 411 5.08 -12.17 -33.20
C GLN A 411 6.40 -11.40 -33.16
N GLN A 412 7.36 -11.83 -32.35
CA GLN A 412 8.70 -11.21 -32.28
C GLN A 412 9.60 -11.53 -33.48
N ALA A 413 9.30 -12.62 -34.19
CA ALA A 413 10.05 -13.05 -35.37
C ALA A 413 9.55 -12.42 -36.68
N LYS A 414 8.40 -11.72 -36.64
CA LYS A 414 7.87 -10.91 -37.75
C LYS A 414 8.34 -9.47 -37.59
#